data_AF-A0A6N2YTA8-F1
#
_entry.id   AF-A0A6N2YTA8-F1
#
_cell.length_a   1.000
_cell.length_b   1.000
_cell.length_c   1.000
_cell.angle_alpha   90.00
_cell.angle_beta   90.00
_cell.angle_gamma   90.00
#
_symmetry.space_group_name_H-M   'P 1'
#
loop_
_entity.id
_entity.type
_entity.pdbx_description
1 polymer ?
#
loop_
_entity_poly.entity_id
_entity_poly.type
_entity_poly.pdbx_seq_one_letter_code
_entity_poly.pdbx_strand_id
1 'polypeptide(L)'
;MKYTMLGFSQKSSDELGLDILDLAILRWFIDFKNSGTMKVKRLQGENYYWISYKAISEDLHILHLKKDAIYKRLRKMCDAKILKKRVVCEFGKYSFFALDKNYYKLINNHSKQSSNTSQENVVPEDDLECKNDVLTDTDLVQNAAYFFPDSTDEISNLDDIDMYHSDQNQGQNIILSNNSYKLKINKENSPSSRILATQLLDLILQNNPNFKIPNLKKWEKTFNCILYYDKRNPEEVADLIKWVHTESSFWSCHILSPSDLRKKYDRLVAQKSYDEYKDSCNSMKNQQYNTDDFIEI
;
A
#
# COMPACT_ATOMS: atom_id res chain seq x y z
N MET A 1 -9.04 -45.35 -1.44
CA MET A 1 -8.00 -44.32 -1.19
C MET A 1 -8.68 -42.98 -0.95
N LYS A 2 -8.07 -42.08 -0.15
CA LYS A 2 -8.63 -40.75 0.11
C LYS A 2 -8.25 -39.83 -1.06
N TYR A 3 -9.24 -39.19 -1.70
CA TYR A 3 -9.01 -38.32 -2.88
C TYR A 3 -9.01 -36.84 -2.53
N THR A 4 -9.54 -36.49 -1.35
CA THR A 4 -9.65 -35.11 -0.88
C THR A 4 -8.83 -34.88 0.38
N MET A 5 -8.24 -33.69 0.48
CA MET A 5 -7.55 -33.20 1.68
C MET A 5 -8.12 -31.85 2.05
N LEU A 6 -8.54 -31.70 3.31
CA LEU A 6 -9.20 -30.48 3.84
C LEU A 6 -10.43 -30.04 3.02
N GLY A 7 -11.10 -30.98 2.36
CA GLY A 7 -12.24 -30.73 1.49
C GLY A 7 -11.90 -30.36 0.04
N PHE A 8 -10.62 -30.39 -0.34
CA PHE A 8 -10.15 -30.10 -1.70
C PHE A 8 -9.59 -31.34 -2.38
N SER A 9 -9.76 -31.44 -3.71
CA SER A 9 -9.16 -32.48 -4.56
C SER A 9 -7.62 -32.46 -4.45
N GLN A 10 -7.02 -33.58 -4.07
CA GLN A 10 -5.56 -33.69 -3.98
C GLN A 10 -4.89 -33.51 -5.33
N LYS A 11 -5.45 -34.14 -6.38
CA LYS A 11 -4.93 -34.04 -7.75
C LYS A 11 -4.93 -32.59 -8.24
N SER A 12 -6.04 -31.89 -8.07
CA SER A 12 -6.15 -30.49 -8.50
C SER A 12 -5.26 -29.56 -7.67
N SER A 13 -5.05 -29.88 -6.39
CA SER A 13 -4.18 -29.11 -5.52
C SER A 13 -2.72 -29.23 -5.95
N ASP A 14 -2.28 -30.45 -6.29
CA ASP A 14 -0.95 -30.74 -6.80
C ASP A 14 -0.70 -30.09 -8.17
N GLU A 15 -1.67 -30.19 -9.10
CA GLU A 15 -1.62 -29.52 -10.41
C GLU A 15 -1.50 -27.99 -10.30
N LEU A 16 -2.06 -27.40 -9.24
CA LEU A 16 -1.97 -25.97 -8.94
C LEU A 16 -0.78 -25.62 -8.02
N GLY A 17 0.03 -26.60 -7.65
CA GLY A 17 1.24 -26.46 -6.84
C GLY A 17 0.98 -26.08 -5.38
N LEU A 18 -0.16 -26.46 -4.79
CA LEU A 18 -0.54 -26.10 -3.42
C LEU A 18 -0.04 -27.13 -2.40
N ASP A 19 0.47 -26.64 -1.27
CA ASP A 19 0.86 -27.47 -0.14
C ASP A 19 -0.32 -27.68 0.82
N ILE A 20 -0.20 -28.65 1.73
CA ILE A 20 -1.20 -28.86 2.80
C ILE A 20 -1.43 -27.61 3.66
N LEU A 21 -0.40 -26.79 3.85
CA LEU A 21 -0.48 -25.53 4.59
C LEU A 21 -1.27 -24.46 3.82
N ASP A 22 -1.14 -24.42 2.49
CA ASP A 22 -1.92 -23.54 1.64
C ASP A 22 -3.41 -23.93 1.70
N LEU A 23 -3.67 -25.24 1.63
CA LEU A 23 -5.02 -25.79 1.78
C LEU A 23 -5.62 -25.50 3.15
N ALA A 24 -4.83 -25.53 4.23
CA ALA A 24 -5.31 -25.20 5.58
C ALA A 24 -5.72 -23.73 5.68
N ILE A 25 -4.91 -22.81 5.16
CA ILE A 25 -5.25 -21.37 5.11
C ILE A 25 -6.48 -21.14 4.23
N LEU A 26 -6.56 -21.78 3.06
CA LEU A 26 -7.71 -21.67 2.17
C LEU A 26 -8.99 -22.20 2.81
N ARG A 27 -8.90 -23.32 3.53
CA ARG A 27 -10.03 -23.90 4.25
C ARG A 27 -10.55 -22.96 5.33
N TRP A 28 -9.65 -22.46 6.17
CA TRP A 28 -9.95 -21.46 7.18
C TRP A 28 -10.67 -20.26 6.54
N PHE A 29 -10.14 -19.72 5.43
CA PHE A 29 -10.76 -18.59 4.74
C PHE A 29 -12.20 -18.88 4.30
N ILE A 30 -12.49 -20.06 3.76
CA ILE A 30 -13.84 -20.43 3.30
C ILE A 30 -14.81 -20.59 4.47
N ASP A 31 -14.36 -21.22 5.56
CA ASP A 31 -15.20 -21.42 6.74
C ASP A 31 -15.63 -20.07 7.33
N PHE A 32 -14.71 -19.10 7.45
CA PHE A 32 -15.01 -17.74 7.91
C PHE A 32 -15.77 -16.89 6.89
N LYS A 33 -15.55 -17.12 5.59
CA LYS A 33 -16.35 -16.46 4.55
C LYS A 33 -17.82 -16.87 4.65
N ASN A 34 -18.06 -18.15 4.93
CA ASN A 34 -19.41 -18.72 5.01
C ASN A 34 -20.12 -18.43 6.34
N SER A 35 -19.38 -18.12 7.41
CA SER A 35 -19.95 -17.69 8.69
C SER A 35 -20.63 -16.31 8.61
N GLY A 36 -20.27 -15.49 7.61
CA GLY A 36 -20.78 -14.14 7.44
C GLY A 36 -20.21 -13.11 8.43
N THR A 37 -19.28 -13.50 9.30
CA THR A 37 -18.70 -12.62 10.33
C THR A 37 -17.51 -11.79 9.81
N MET A 38 -16.94 -12.16 8.66
CA MET A 38 -15.83 -11.42 8.06
C MET A 38 -16.26 -10.04 7.59
N LYS A 39 -15.38 -9.04 7.74
CA LYS A 39 -15.60 -7.72 7.14
C LYS A 39 -15.59 -7.85 5.61
N VAL A 40 -16.67 -7.41 4.98
CA VAL A 40 -16.87 -7.49 3.52
C VAL A 40 -16.81 -6.09 2.92
N LYS A 41 -16.20 -5.97 1.74
CA LYS A 41 -16.26 -4.80 0.90
C LYS A 41 -16.73 -5.20 -0.49
N ARG A 42 -17.73 -4.49 -1.02
CA ARG A 42 -18.24 -4.72 -2.36
C ARG A 42 -17.46 -3.86 -3.36
N LEU A 43 -16.79 -4.49 -4.32
CA LEU A 43 -15.98 -3.83 -5.34
C LEU A 43 -16.34 -4.41 -6.71
N GLN A 44 -16.74 -3.57 -7.67
CA GLN A 44 -17.12 -4.00 -9.03
C GLN A 44 -18.20 -5.12 -9.04
N GLY A 45 -19.14 -5.07 -8.11
CA GLY A 45 -20.20 -6.08 -7.98
C GLY A 45 -19.78 -7.37 -7.26
N GLU A 46 -18.49 -7.60 -7.02
CA GLU A 46 -17.96 -8.76 -6.28
C GLU A 46 -17.73 -8.43 -4.79
N ASN A 47 -17.90 -9.44 -3.92
CA ASN A 47 -17.63 -9.33 -2.50
C ASN A 47 -16.18 -9.73 -2.18
N TYR A 48 -15.45 -8.81 -1.55
CA TYR A 48 -14.09 -8.99 -1.09
C TYR A 48 -14.07 -9.05 0.45
N TYR A 49 -13.32 -9.98 1.01
CA TYR A 49 -13.32 -10.30 2.44
C TYR A 49 -11.97 -9.97 3.06
N TRP A 50 -11.97 -9.25 4.18
CA TRP A 50 -10.73 -8.84 4.83
C TRP A 50 -10.06 -10.01 5.55
N ILE A 51 -8.79 -10.27 5.23
CA ILE A 51 -7.99 -11.29 5.90
C ILE A 51 -6.95 -10.61 6.80
N SER A 52 -7.00 -10.90 8.10
CA SER A 52 -5.99 -10.51 9.07
C SER A 52 -4.95 -11.63 9.24
N TYR A 53 -3.68 -11.34 8.93
CA TYR A 53 -2.59 -12.33 9.11
C TYR A 53 -2.36 -12.66 10.59
N LYS A 54 -2.69 -11.74 11.49
CA LYS A 54 -2.66 -11.98 12.92
C LYS A 54 -3.69 -13.04 13.33
N ALA A 55 -4.94 -12.91 12.84
CA ALA A 55 -6.01 -13.86 13.15
C ALA A 55 -5.68 -15.26 12.64
N ILE A 56 -5.16 -15.40 11.41
CA ILE A 56 -4.72 -16.71 10.88
C ILE A 56 -3.62 -17.31 11.77
N SER A 57 -2.66 -16.50 12.21
CA SER A 57 -1.57 -16.98 13.07
C SER A 57 -2.06 -17.44 14.45
N GLU A 58 -3.11 -16.82 14.99
CA GLU A 58 -3.68 -17.14 16.30
C GLU A 58 -4.58 -18.39 16.21
N ASP A 59 -5.46 -18.43 15.20
CA ASP A 59 -6.41 -19.52 14.97
C ASP A 59 -5.71 -20.79 14.49
N LEU A 60 -4.70 -20.66 13.62
CA LEU A 60 -3.94 -21.76 13.05
C LEU A 60 -2.53 -21.86 13.66
N HIS A 61 -2.41 -21.66 14.97
CA HIS A 61 -1.12 -21.68 15.66
C HIS A 61 -0.36 -23.00 15.52
N ILE A 62 -1.06 -24.13 15.31
CA ILE A 62 -0.47 -25.46 15.05
C ILE A 62 0.38 -25.47 13.77
N LEU A 63 0.10 -24.58 12.82
CA LEU A 63 0.88 -24.47 11.59
C LEU A 63 2.22 -23.77 11.81
N HIS A 64 2.44 -23.14 12.98
CA HIS A 64 3.64 -22.39 13.35
C HIS A 64 4.09 -21.37 12.29
N LEU A 65 3.12 -20.72 11.62
CA LEU A 65 3.38 -19.78 10.55
C LEU A 65 3.54 -18.35 11.07
N LYS A 66 4.63 -17.70 10.68
CA LYS A 66 4.80 -16.25 10.86
C LYS A 66 3.92 -15.49 9.87
N LYS A 67 3.60 -14.22 10.17
CA LYS A 67 2.79 -13.34 9.31
C LYS A 67 3.30 -13.27 7.87
N ASP A 68 4.61 -13.23 7.68
CA ASP A 68 5.24 -13.19 6.35
C ASP A 68 5.04 -14.50 5.58
N ALA A 69 5.15 -15.66 6.25
CA ALA A 69 4.86 -16.95 5.63
C ALA A 69 3.38 -17.05 5.18
N ILE A 70 2.45 -16.55 6.00
CA ILE A 70 1.02 -16.48 5.64
C ILE A 70 0.82 -15.58 4.41
N TYR A 71 1.48 -14.41 4.37
CA TYR A 71 1.45 -13.51 3.23
C TYR A 71 1.96 -14.18 1.94
N LYS A 72 3.10 -14.89 2.00
CA LYS A 72 3.69 -15.61 0.86
C LYS A 72 2.75 -16.70 0.33
N ARG A 73 2.09 -17.44 1.22
CA ARG A 73 1.11 -18.49 0.86
C ARG A 73 -0.16 -17.91 0.21
N LEU A 74 -0.70 -16.82 0.77
CA LEU A 74 -1.84 -16.11 0.15
C LEU A 74 -1.47 -15.55 -1.23
N ARG A 75 -0.24 -15.03 -1.39
CA ARG A 75 0.28 -14.57 -2.68
C ARG A 75 0.40 -15.72 -3.69
N LYS A 76 0.95 -16.87 -3.28
CA LYS A 76 1.02 -18.09 -4.08
C LYS A 76 -0.36 -18.51 -4.61
N MET A 77 -1.39 -18.45 -3.77
CA MET A 77 -2.78 -18.74 -4.19
C MET A 77 -3.37 -17.69 -5.16
N CYS A 78 -2.91 -16.44 -5.08
CA CYS A 78 -3.26 -15.43 -6.09
C CYS A 78 -2.57 -15.70 -7.43
N ASP A 79 -1.29 -16.08 -7.40
CA ASP A 79 -0.52 -16.43 -8.61
C ASP A 79 -1.14 -17.65 -9.31
N ALA A 80 -1.63 -18.63 -8.52
CA ALA A 80 -2.40 -19.78 -9.00
C ALA A 80 -3.84 -19.42 -9.46
N LYS A 81 -4.24 -18.15 -9.39
CA LYS A 81 -5.59 -17.64 -9.74
C LYS A 81 -6.71 -18.36 -8.99
N ILE A 82 -6.49 -18.70 -7.73
CA ILE A 82 -7.49 -19.25 -6.81
C ILE A 82 -8.13 -18.13 -6.00
N LEU A 83 -7.33 -17.12 -5.65
CA LEU A 83 -7.76 -15.93 -4.91
C LEU A 83 -7.45 -14.65 -5.69
N LYS A 84 -8.38 -13.69 -5.69
CA LYS A 84 -8.12 -12.31 -6.12
C LYS A 84 -7.78 -11.47 -4.90
N LYS A 85 -6.76 -10.60 -5.00
CA LYS A 85 -6.41 -9.65 -3.94
C LYS A 85 -6.77 -8.21 -4.33
N ARG A 86 -7.26 -7.44 -3.36
CA ARG A 86 -7.41 -5.98 -3.41
C ARG A 86 -6.89 -5.36 -2.14
N VAL A 87 -6.21 -4.22 -2.26
CA VAL A 87 -5.72 -3.46 -1.11
C VAL A 87 -6.56 -2.21 -0.97
N VAL A 88 -7.10 -2.00 0.22
CA VAL A 88 -7.92 -0.84 0.56
C VAL A 88 -7.17 0.00 1.58
N CYS A 89 -7.07 1.29 1.32
CA CYS A 89 -6.35 2.26 2.14
C CYS A 89 -7.31 3.16 2.95
N GLU A 90 -8.23 2.57 3.70
CA GLU A 90 -9.17 3.33 4.56
C GLU A 90 -8.75 3.13 6.01
N PHE A 91 -8.22 4.16 6.68
CA PHE A 91 -7.73 4.07 8.07
C PHE A 91 -6.68 2.96 8.30
N GLY A 92 -5.81 2.75 7.30
CA GLY A 92 -4.80 1.69 7.27
C GLY A 92 -4.79 0.95 5.94
N LYS A 93 -3.81 0.07 5.75
CA LYS A 93 -3.73 -0.80 4.57
C LYS A 93 -4.30 -2.17 4.89
N TYR A 94 -5.44 -2.49 4.29
CA TYR A 94 -6.13 -3.75 4.51
C TYR A 94 -6.12 -4.60 3.24
N SER A 95 -5.71 -5.86 3.37
CA SER A 95 -5.73 -6.82 2.27
C SER A 95 -7.05 -7.57 2.27
N PHE A 96 -7.86 -7.33 1.25
CA PHE A 96 -9.10 -8.05 1.01
C PHE A 96 -8.91 -9.08 -0.10
N PHE A 97 -9.62 -10.20 0.02
CA PHE A 97 -9.53 -11.33 -0.90
C PHE A 97 -10.91 -11.81 -1.36
N ALA A 98 -10.98 -12.31 -2.58
CA ALA A 98 -12.15 -12.97 -3.14
C ALA A 98 -11.74 -14.29 -3.79
N LEU A 99 -12.69 -15.22 -3.98
CA LEU A 99 -12.46 -16.42 -4.75
C LEU A 99 -12.35 -16.04 -6.25
N ASP A 100 -11.47 -16.72 -6.97
CA ASP A 100 -11.28 -16.52 -8.40
C ASP A 100 -11.85 -17.72 -9.18
N LYS A 101 -11.58 -17.79 -10.50
CA LYS A 101 -11.65 -19.05 -11.28
C LYS A 101 -10.70 -20.09 -10.65
N ASN A 102 -10.38 -21.25 -11.21
CA ASN A 102 -9.52 -22.28 -10.55
C ASN A 102 -9.92 -22.80 -9.15
N TYR A 103 -10.49 -22.02 -8.21
CA TYR A 103 -11.07 -22.50 -6.96
C TYR A 103 -12.09 -23.61 -7.22
N TYR A 104 -12.92 -23.45 -8.26
CA TYR A 104 -13.87 -24.49 -8.67
C TYR A 104 -13.19 -25.82 -9.02
N LYS A 105 -11.94 -25.82 -9.50
CA LYS A 105 -11.19 -27.06 -9.81
C LYS A 105 -10.82 -27.84 -8.55
N LEU A 106 -10.70 -27.16 -7.41
CA LEU A 106 -10.38 -27.78 -6.12
C LEU A 106 -11.59 -28.50 -5.53
N ILE A 107 -12.81 -28.03 -5.79
CA ILE A 107 -14.05 -28.62 -5.25
C ILE A 107 -14.71 -29.60 -6.22
N ASN A 108 -14.48 -29.44 -7.53
CA ASN A 108 -15.13 -30.27 -8.53
C ASN A 108 -14.40 -31.61 -8.64
N ASN A 109 -14.69 -32.50 -7.70
CA ASN A 109 -14.35 -33.91 -7.82
C ASN A 109 -15.13 -34.44 -9.03
N HIS A 110 -14.42 -34.92 -10.06
CA HIS A 110 -15.04 -35.60 -11.17
C HIS A 110 -16.11 -36.58 -10.67
N SER A 111 -17.38 -36.29 -10.95
CA SER A 111 -18.49 -37.24 -10.95
C SER A 111 -18.33 -38.32 -12.02
N LYS A 112 -17.11 -38.60 -12.50
CA LYS A 112 -16.81 -39.64 -13.46
C LYS A 112 -16.21 -40.85 -12.75
N GLN A 113 -17.08 -41.56 -12.05
CA GLN A 113 -17.10 -43.01 -12.20
C GLN A 113 -18.36 -43.33 -13.01
N SER A 114 -18.15 -43.91 -14.19
CA SER A 114 -19.16 -44.44 -15.13
C SER A 114 -19.91 -43.45 -16.03
N SER A 115 -19.36 -43.20 -17.22
CA SER A 115 -20.15 -43.28 -18.46
C SER A 115 -19.23 -43.51 -19.66
N ASN A 116 -19.10 -44.79 -20.02
CA ASN A 116 -18.91 -45.15 -21.42
C ASN A 116 -20.27 -45.08 -22.11
N THR A 117 -20.20 -44.75 -23.41
CA THR A 117 -21.22 -44.90 -24.47
C THR A 117 -21.90 -43.61 -24.90
N SER A 118 -21.48 -43.19 -26.08
CA SER A 118 -22.06 -42.25 -27.02
C SER A 118 -23.55 -42.48 -27.25
N GLN A 119 -24.31 -41.41 -27.45
CA GLN A 119 -25.19 -41.28 -28.63
C GLN A 119 -25.67 -39.83 -28.80
N GLU A 120 -25.76 -39.47 -30.08
CA GLU A 120 -26.26 -38.22 -30.65
C GLU A 120 -27.65 -37.84 -30.14
N ASN A 121 -27.99 -36.54 -30.17
CA ASN A 121 -29.18 -36.05 -30.87
C ASN A 121 -29.20 -34.51 -30.92
N VAL A 122 -28.97 -34.00 -32.13
CA VAL A 122 -29.75 -33.01 -32.91
C VAL A 122 -30.52 -31.89 -32.17
N VAL A 123 -30.21 -30.67 -32.63
CA VAL A 123 -30.72 -29.32 -32.34
C VAL A 123 -32.16 -29.11 -32.87
N PRO A 124 -32.94 -28.14 -32.35
CA PRO A 124 -33.20 -26.89 -33.12
C PRO A 124 -33.06 -25.65 -32.19
N GLU A 125 -32.21 -24.64 -32.43
CA GLU A 125 -32.27 -23.59 -33.45
C GLU A 125 -33.70 -23.07 -33.70
N ASP A 126 -34.02 -21.97 -33.00
CA ASP A 126 -34.85 -20.89 -33.55
C ASP A 126 -34.08 -19.58 -33.38
N ASP A 127 -34.06 -18.87 -34.49
CA ASP A 127 -33.27 -17.70 -34.83
C ASP A 127 -33.70 -16.43 -34.09
N LEU A 128 -32.76 -15.51 -33.88
CA LEU A 128 -32.76 -14.24 -34.61
C LEU A 128 -31.49 -13.42 -34.32
N GLU A 129 -30.75 -13.24 -35.40
CA GLU A 129 -29.53 -12.46 -35.57
C GLU A 129 -29.70 -10.97 -35.21
N CYS A 130 -28.58 -10.31 -34.85
CA CYS A 130 -28.05 -9.29 -35.74
C CYS A 130 -26.51 -9.19 -35.65
N LYS A 131 -25.91 -9.24 -36.84
CA LYS A 131 -24.49 -9.21 -37.21
C LYS A 131 -23.87 -7.84 -36.89
N ASN A 132 -22.72 -7.86 -36.22
CA ASN A 132 -21.37 -7.52 -36.71
C ASN A 132 -21.24 -6.19 -37.46
N ASP A 133 -20.42 -5.30 -36.90
CA ASP A 133 -19.37 -4.65 -37.68
C ASP A 133 -18.05 -4.67 -36.91
N VAL A 134 -17.01 -4.92 -37.69
CA VAL A 134 -15.66 -5.37 -37.37
C VAL A 134 -14.72 -4.17 -37.20
N LEU A 135 -13.63 -4.35 -36.43
CA LEU A 135 -12.22 -3.97 -36.66
C LEU A 135 -11.50 -3.86 -35.29
N THR A 136 -10.68 -4.84 -34.87
CA THR A 136 -9.21 -4.93 -35.04
C THR A 136 -8.47 -3.64 -34.61
N ASP A 137 -7.49 -3.60 -33.72
CA ASP A 137 -6.32 -4.47 -33.62
C ASP A 137 -5.56 -4.24 -32.29
N THR A 138 -4.78 -5.25 -31.87
CA THR A 138 -3.52 -5.18 -31.10
C THR A 138 -3.47 -4.48 -29.73
N ASP A 139 -3.52 -5.28 -28.65
CA ASP A 139 -2.91 -4.95 -27.35
C ASP A 139 -2.01 -6.13 -26.90
N LEU A 140 -0.75 -6.08 -27.35
CA LEU A 140 0.41 -6.84 -26.87
C LEU A 140 1.61 -5.94 -27.22
N VAL A 141 2.37 -5.32 -26.32
CA VAL A 141 3.25 -5.82 -25.26
C VAL A 141 4.13 -4.58 -24.94
N GLN A 142 4.41 -4.15 -23.71
CA GLN A 142 5.57 -4.62 -22.96
C GLN A 142 5.67 -3.94 -21.58
N ASN A 143 5.91 -4.80 -20.60
CA ASN A 143 6.31 -4.57 -19.23
C ASN A 143 7.52 -3.64 -19.03
N ALA A 144 7.59 -2.97 -17.87
CA ALA A 144 8.79 -3.05 -17.03
C ALA A 144 8.48 -2.75 -15.54
N ALA A 145 8.47 -3.82 -14.74
CA ALA A 145 8.98 -3.93 -13.38
C ALA A 145 8.57 -2.89 -12.30
N TYR A 146 7.69 -3.33 -11.38
CA TYR A 146 7.93 -3.11 -9.95
C TYR A 146 7.78 -4.41 -9.17
N PHE A 147 8.88 -5.16 -9.21
CA PHE A 147 9.26 -6.18 -8.27
C PHE A 147 9.66 -5.49 -6.96
N PHE A 148 9.10 -5.89 -5.83
CA PHE A 148 9.70 -5.68 -4.51
C PHE A 148 9.60 -7.00 -3.73
N PRO A 149 10.72 -7.63 -3.35
CA PRO A 149 10.84 -8.36 -2.10
C PRO A 149 11.10 -7.33 -0.98
N ASP A 150 10.26 -7.28 0.04
CA ASP A 150 10.44 -8.00 1.33
C ASP A 150 11.66 -7.47 2.11
N SER A 151 11.40 -6.62 3.11
CA SER A 151 11.53 -6.91 4.55
C SER A 151 12.93 -6.68 5.12
N THR A 152 12.89 -6.33 6.39
CA THR A 152 13.95 -6.00 7.32
C THR A 152 14.99 -7.11 7.48
N ASP A 153 16.19 -6.79 7.97
CA ASP A 153 16.59 -7.18 9.33
C ASP A 153 17.91 -6.53 9.76
N GLU A 154 17.94 -6.19 11.05
CA GLU A 154 19.13 -5.87 11.83
C GLU A 154 20.00 -7.13 11.99
N ILE A 155 21.32 -7.00 11.82
CA ILE A 155 22.32 -7.86 12.49
C ILE A 155 23.47 -6.98 13.00
N SER A 156 23.80 -7.22 14.25
CA SER A 156 24.81 -6.63 15.15
C SER A 156 26.27 -6.96 14.80
N ASN A 157 27.15 -5.97 15.01
CA ASN A 157 28.58 -5.94 15.43
C ASN A 157 29.56 -7.07 15.04
N LEU A 158 30.73 -6.72 14.46
CA LEU A 158 32.04 -6.61 15.16
C LEU A 158 33.17 -6.09 14.23
N ASP A 159 33.77 -4.96 14.63
CA ASP A 159 35.20 -4.59 14.79
C ASP A 159 36.32 -4.86 13.75
N ASP A 160 37.18 -3.82 13.64
CA ASP A 160 38.59 -3.71 13.22
C ASP A 160 38.91 -3.68 11.69
N ILE A 161 39.63 -2.72 11.07
CA ILE A 161 40.74 -1.81 11.47
C ILE A 161 40.74 -0.49 10.62
N ASP A 162 40.99 0.62 11.33
CA ASP A 162 41.61 1.94 11.03
C ASP A 162 41.94 2.41 9.60
N MET A 163 41.77 3.73 9.35
CA MET A 163 42.88 4.69 9.12
C MET A 163 42.41 6.15 8.88
N TYR A 164 42.57 7.01 9.92
CA TYR A 164 42.89 8.46 10.01
C TYR A 164 42.44 9.49 8.91
N HIS A 165 42.03 10.75 9.21
CA HIS A 165 42.52 11.73 10.20
C HIS A 165 41.49 12.85 10.56
N SER A 166 41.50 13.26 11.85
CA SER A 166 41.38 14.61 12.46
C SER A 166 40.15 15.50 12.15
N ASP A 167 39.40 16.10 13.09
CA ASP A 167 39.85 16.95 14.21
C ASP A 167 38.81 17.10 15.34
N GLN A 168 39.29 17.59 16.48
CA GLN A 168 38.75 17.46 17.84
C GLN A 168 37.71 18.50 18.34
N ASN A 169 37.04 18.09 19.43
CA ASN A 169 36.56 18.85 20.60
C ASN A 169 35.30 19.73 20.45
N GLN A 170 34.45 19.95 21.46
CA GLN A 170 34.15 19.37 22.78
C GLN A 170 32.77 19.96 23.18
N GLY A 171 32.07 19.32 24.11
CA GLY A 171 30.70 19.71 24.47
C GLY A 171 30.54 21.06 25.16
N GLN A 172 29.31 21.59 25.12
CA GLN A 172 28.77 22.45 26.18
C GLN A 172 27.24 22.51 26.10
N ASN A 173 26.60 22.17 27.23
CA ASN A 173 25.24 22.55 27.57
C ASN A 173 25.18 24.07 27.73
N ILE A 174 24.27 24.76 27.03
CA ILE A 174 23.77 26.08 27.47
C ILE A 174 22.27 26.19 27.18
N ILE A 175 21.56 26.58 28.24
CA ILE A 175 20.14 26.86 28.39
C ILE A 175 19.75 28.12 27.57
N LEU A 176 18.52 28.11 27.05
CA LEU A 176 17.96 29.12 26.14
C LEU A 176 18.10 30.58 26.63
N SER A 177 18.51 31.48 25.73
CA SER A 177 17.91 32.82 25.65
C SER A 177 18.04 33.43 24.25
N ASN A 178 17.01 34.17 23.87
CA ASN A 178 16.79 34.84 22.59
C ASN A 178 17.97 35.73 22.17
N ASN A 179 18.61 35.42 21.05
CA ASN A 179 19.17 36.42 20.13
C ASN A 179 19.53 35.79 18.79
N SER A 180 19.11 36.47 17.73
CA SER A 180 19.35 36.22 16.32
C SER A 180 20.78 35.81 16.00
N TYR A 181 21.00 34.55 15.63
CA TYR A 181 22.28 34.06 15.12
C TYR A 181 22.55 34.62 13.71
N LYS A 182 23.19 35.79 13.69
CA LYS A 182 23.97 36.30 12.56
C LYS A 182 25.20 35.41 12.39
N LEU A 183 24.99 34.28 11.72
CA LEU A 183 26.07 33.38 11.28
C LEU A 183 26.71 33.98 10.02
N LYS A 184 28.04 34.12 10.06
CA LYS A 184 28.88 34.56 8.94
C LYS A 184 28.49 33.82 7.66
N ILE A 185 28.16 34.59 6.63
CA ILE A 185 27.74 34.13 5.31
C ILE A 185 28.99 33.62 4.58
N ASN A 186 29.15 32.30 4.50
CA ASN A 186 30.00 31.67 3.50
C ASN A 186 29.14 31.41 2.26
N LYS A 187 29.70 31.74 1.09
CA LYS A 187 29.01 32.03 -0.17
C LYS A 187 28.48 30.80 -0.94
N GLU A 188 28.10 29.71 -0.27
CA GLU A 188 27.70 28.44 -0.93
C GLU A 188 26.40 27.81 -0.43
N ASN A 189 25.65 28.48 0.45
CA ASN A 189 24.35 28.02 0.89
C ASN A 189 23.27 28.96 0.38
N SER A 190 22.47 28.50 -0.58
CA SER A 190 21.35 29.27 -1.10
C SER A 190 20.35 29.56 0.04
N PRO A 191 19.91 30.83 0.21
CA PRO A 191 19.05 31.22 1.33
C PRO A 191 17.77 30.37 1.42
N SER A 192 17.25 29.88 0.30
CA SER A 192 16.02 29.08 0.22
C SER A 192 16.08 27.74 0.95
N SER A 193 17.21 27.00 0.90
CA SER A 193 17.29 25.67 1.53
C SER A 193 17.38 25.75 3.05
N ARG A 194 18.05 26.78 3.56
CA ARG A 194 18.08 27.10 4.99
C ARG A 194 16.71 27.52 5.51
N ILE A 195 15.98 28.36 4.76
CA ILE A 195 14.63 28.80 5.13
C ILE A 195 13.68 27.61 5.22
N LEU A 196 13.72 26.69 4.26
CA LEU A 196 12.91 25.46 4.28
C LEU A 196 13.28 24.55 5.47
N ALA A 197 14.57 24.45 5.79
CA ALA A 197 15.04 23.67 6.95
C ALA A 197 14.54 24.23 8.27
N THR A 198 14.57 25.56 8.45
CA THR A 198 14.02 26.22 9.64
C THR A 198 12.50 26.10 9.68
N GLN A 199 11.82 26.32 8.56
CA GLN A 199 10.35 26.23 8.48
C GLN A 199 9.84 24.83 8.87
N LEU A 200 10.48 23.76 8.37
CA LEU A 200 10.13 22.40 8.74
C LEU A 200 10.35 22.14 10.23
N LEU A 201 11.47 22.62 10.79
CA LEU A 201 11.78 22.43 12.21
C LEU A 201 10.74 23.15 13.10
N ASP A 202 10.41 24.40 12.78
CA ASP A 202 9.46 25.20 13.54
C ASP A 202 8.07 24.54 13.57
N LEU A 203 7.60 24.05 12.43
CA LEU A 203 6.32 23.34 12.34
C LEU A 203 6.32 22.01 13.09
N ILE A 204 7.44 21.28 13.08
CA ILE A 204 7.58 20.06 13.90
C ILE A 204 7.53 20.39 15.39
N LEU A 205 8.20 21.45 15.83
CA LEU A 205 8.22 21.86 17.24
C LEU A 205 6.85 22.37 17.71
N GLN A 206 6.09 23.04 16.84
CA GLN A 206 4.71 23.44 17.13
C GLN A 206 3.82 22.21 17.42
N ASN A 207 3.96 21.14 16.64
CA ASN A 207 3.16 19.93 16.80
C ASN A 207 3.73 18.97 17.87
N ASN A 208 5.05 19.00 18.11
CA ASN A 208 5.75 18.17 19.07
C ASN A 208 6.86 18.97 19.79
N PRO A 209 6.53 19.58 20.94
CA PRO A 209 7.48 20.42 21.68
C PRO A 209 8.72 19.70 22.21
N ASN A 210 8.66 18.37 22.36
CA ASN A 210 9.75 17.54 22.91
C ASN A 210 10.67 16.97 21.82
N PHE A 211 10.55 17.45 20.57
CA PHE A 211 11.37 16.95 19.47
C PHE A 211 12.84 17.35 19.63
N LYS A 212 13.75 16.39 19.42
CA LYS A 212 15.21 16.63 19.54
C LYS A 212 15.68 17.49 18.38
N ILE A 213 16.40 18.58 18.68
CA ILE A 213 16.94 19.49 17.67
C ILE A 213 17.97 18.74 16.81
N PRO A 214 17.70 18.55 15.50
CA PRO A 214 18.61 17.87 14.59
C PRO A 214 19.72 18.80 14.08
N ASN A 215 20.71 18.21 13.42
CA ASN A 215 21.77 18.96 12.75
C ASN A 215 21.22 19.72 11.52
N LEU A 216 20.99 21.03 11.68
CA LEU A 216 20.45 21.91 10.62
C LEU A 216 21.31 21.96 9.35
N LYS A 217 22.64 21.86 9.47
CA LYS A 217 23.53 21.84 8.28
C LYS A 217 23.30 20.58 7.44
N LYS A 218 23.00 19.44 8.08
CA LYS A 218 22.63 18.21 7.37
C LYS A 218 21.27 18.35 6.68
N TRP A 219 20.31 19.01 7.34
CA TRP A 219 18.99 19.27 6.78
C TRP A 219 19.05 20.19 5.56
N GLU A 220 19.83 21.26 5.65
CA GLU A 220 20.09 22.20 4.56
C GLU A 220 20.69 21.50 3.34
N LYS A 221 21.66 20.58 3.54
CA LYS A 221 22.21 19.75 2.46
C LYS A 221 21.13 18.89 1.80
N THR A 222 20.25 18.27 2.57
CA THR A 222 19.14 17.47 2.00
C THR A 222 18.16 18.35 1.23
N PHE A 223 17.87 19.57 1.70
CA PHE A 223 17.05 20.52 0.94
C PHE A 223 17.73 21.02 -0.33
N ASN A 224 19.05 21.23 -0.32
CA ASN A 224 19.79 21.49 -1.56
C ASN A 224 19.62 20.33 -2.56
N CYS A 225 19.58 19.09 -2.08
CA CYS A 225 19.24 17.96 -2.95
C CYS A 225 17.84 18.08 -3.57
N ILE A 226 16.83 18.42 -2.78
CA ILE A 226 15.45 18.61 -3.26
C ILE A 226 15.36 19.74 -4.30
N LEU A 227 15.99 20.88 -4.03
CA LEU A 227 15.90 22.05 -4.91
C LEU A 227 16.70 21.88 -6.20
N TYR A 228 17.95 21.43 -6.10
CA TYR A 228 18.88 21.46 -7.23
C TYR A 228 18.97 20.14 -7.99
N TYR A 229 18.93 19.01 -7.29
CA TYR A 229 19.06 17.69 -7.93
C TYR A 229 17.69 17.17 -8.36
N ASP A 230 16.70 17.26 -7.47
CA ASP A 230 15.33 16.85 -7.79
C ASP A 230 14.55 17.95 -8.53
N LYS A 231 15.18 19.12 -8.77
CA LYS A 231 14.67 20.26 -9.53
C LYS A 231 13.29 20.75 -9.06
N ARG A 232 13.04 20.75 -7.75
CA ARG A 232 11.76 21.18 -7.18
C ARG A 232 11.77 22.68 -6.88
N ASN A 233 10.63 23.33 -7.10
CA ASN A 233 10.46 24.74 -6.82
C ASN A 233 10.47 24.98 -5.30
N PRO A 234 11.29 25.92 -4.77
CA PRO A 234 11.30 26.22 -3.34
C PRO A 234 9.93 26.64 -2.77
N GLU A 235 9.09 27.31 -3.55
CA GLU A 235 7.75 27.73 -3.12
C GLU A 235 6.83 26.51 -2.93
N GLU A 236 6.80 25.61 -3.92
CA GLU A 236 6.01 24.35 -3.84
C GLU A 236 6.44 23.49 -2.65
N VAL A 237 7.74 23.41 -2.38
CA VAL A 237 8.27 22.66 -1.24
C VAL A 237 7.82 23.28 0.08
N ALA A 238 7.84 24.62 0.20
CA ALA A 238 7.38 25.33 1.38
C ALA A 238 5.88 25.10 1.63
N ASP A 239 5.06 25.18 0.58
CA ASP A 239 3.62 24.95 0.64
C ASP A 239 3.29 23.51 1.00
N LEU A 240 4.06 22.55 0.49
CA LEU A 240 3.90 21.14 0.83
C LEU A 240 4.26 20.87 2.29
N ILE A 241 5.34 21.48 2.81
CA ILE A 241 5.73 21.37 4.22
C ILE A 241 4.62 21.92 5.12
N LYS A 242 4.07 23.09 4.78
CA LYS A 242 2.96 23.69 5.53
C LYS A 242 1.77 22.75 5.56
N TRP A 243 1.30 22.30 4.39
CA TRP A 243 0.18 21.36 4.26
C TRP A 243 0.35 20.09 5.10
N VAL A 244 1.54 19.48 5.07
CA VAL A 244 1.85 18.27 5.84
C VAL A 244 1.67 18.47 7.35
N HIS A 245 2.04 19.63 7.89
CA HIS A 245 2.02 19.88 9.33
C HIS A 245 0.77 20.62 9.82
N THR A 246 0.03 21.32 8.96
CA THR A 246 -1.18 22.06 9.35
C THR A 246 -2.47 21.33 8.99
N GLU A 247 -2.54 20.73 7.80
CA GLU A 247 -3.79 20.16 7.27
C GLU A 247 -3.82 18.64 7.43
N SER A 248 -2.68 17.98 7.27
CA SER A 248 -2.63 16.52 7.37
C SER A 248 -2.17 16.01 8.74
N SER A 249 -3.15 15.67 9.58
CA SER A 249 -2.89 14.95 10.84
C SER A 249 -2.14 13.62 10.60
N PHE A 250 -2.44 12.94 9.49
CA PHE A 250 -1.79 11.68 9.11
C PHE A 250 -0.32 11.86 8.71
N TRP A 251 0.03 12.88 7.90
CA TRP A 251 1.39 13.03 7.41
C TRP A 251 2.34 13.72 8.40
N SER A 252 1.82 14.57 9.28
CA SER A 252 2.62 15.29 10.29
C SER A 252 3.50 14.36 11.16
N CYS A 253 3.04 13.17 11.50
CA CYS A 253 3.81 12.19 12.28
C CYS A 253 4.80 11.37 11.44
N HIS A 254 4.65 11.36 10.11
CA HIS A 254 5.46 10.57 9.19
C HIS A 254 6.60 11.35 8.53
N ILE A 255 6.56 12.68 8.60
CA ILE A 255 7.57 13.59 8.05
C ILE A 255 8.20 14.36 9.21
N LEU A 256 9.28 13.80 9.77
CA LEU A 256 10.03 14.42 10.88
C LEU A 256 11.44 14.83 10.46
N SER A 257 11.76 14.68 9.17
CA SER A 257 13.04 15.08 8.60
C SER A 257 12.92 15.43 7.11
N PRO A 258 13.82 16.27 6.57
CA PRO A 258 13.88 16.56 5.13
C PRO A 258 14.13 15.31 4.28
N SER A 259 14.79 14.30 4.85
CA SER A 259 15.03 13.03 4.18
C SER A 259 13.74 12.24 3.98
N ASP A 260 12.84 12.27 4.97
CA ASP A 260 11.53 11.63 4.87
C ASP A 260 10.63 12.37 3.89
N LEU A 261 10.69 13.71 3.89
CA LEU A 261 10.02 14.57 2.92
C LEU A 261 10.47 14.21 1.50
N ARG A 262 11.78 14.18 1.24
CA ARG A 262 12.36 13.84 -0.08
C ARG A 262 11.91 12.46 -0.56
N LYS A 263 12.01 11.43 0.29
CA LYS A 263 11.63 10.05 -0.06
C LYS A 263 10.16 9.90 -0.43
N LYS A 264 9.28 10.72 0.14
CA LYS A 264 7.83 10.62 -0.02
C LYS A 264 7.24 11.77 -0.85
N TYR A 265 8.09 12.60 -1.46
CA TYR A 265 7.70 13.87 -2.07
C TYR A 265 6.55 13.71 -3.08
N ASP A 266 6.73 12.85 -4.09
CA ASP A 266 5.72 12.64 -5.14
C ASP A 266 4.39 12.10 -4.58
N ARG A 267 4.48 11.28 -3.53
CA ARG A 267 3.29 10.74 -2.86
C ARG A 267 2.54 11.82 -2.09
N LEU A 268 3.25 12.75 -1.45
CA LEU A 268 2.65 13.87 -0.75
C LEU A 268 1.95 14.82 -1.73
N VAL A 269 2.60 15.12 -2.86
CA VAL A 269 2.00 15.95 -3.93
C VAL A 269 0.71 15.31 -4.45
N ALA A 270 0.75 14.02 -4.81
CA ALA A 270 -0.43 13.31 -5.30
C ALA A 270 -1.57 13.26 -4.27
N GLN A 271 -1.24 13.08 -2.98
CA GLN A 271 -2.24 13.09 -1.91
C GLN A 271 -2.85 14.48 -1.74
N LYS A 272 -2.04 15.55 -1.72
CA LYS A 272 -2.50 16.93 -1.62
C LYS A 272 -3.50 17.26 -2.73
N SER A 273 -3.17 16.95 -3.98
CA SER A 273 -4.09 17.16 -5.11
C SER A 273 -5.38 16.34 -5.01
N TYR A 274 -5.32 15.13 -4.46
CA TYR A 274 -6.51 14.32 -4.23
C TYR A 274 -7.43 14.92 -3.16
N ASP A 275 -6.85 15.41 -2.06
CA ASP A 275 -7.61 16.03 -0.96
C ASP A 275 -8.25 17.35 -1.42
N GLU A 276 -7.53 18.17 -2.20
CA GLU A 276 -8.05 19.38 -2.84
C GLU A 276 -9.24 19.08 -3.78
N TYR A 277 -9.12 18.04 -4.62
CA TYR A 277 -10.21 17.61 -5.51
C TYR A 277 -11.43 17.11 -4.71
N LYS A 278 -11.18 16.33 -3.66
CA LYS A 278 -12.23 15.80 -2.80
C LYS A 278 -13.02 16.92 -2.11
N ASP A 279 -12.33 17.94 -1.61
CA ASP A 279 -12.96 19.09 -0.95
C ASP A 279 -13.79 19.92 -1.94
N SER A 280 -13.29 20.09 -3.18
CA SER A 280 -14.06 20.72 -4.26
C SER A 280 -15.35 19.97 -4.58
N CYS A 281 -15.31 18.63 -4.70
CA CYS A 281 -16.51 17.84 -4.98
C CYS A 281 -17.52 17.85 -3.83
N ASN A 282 -17.06 17.89 -2.58
CA ASN A 282 -17.95 17.98 -1.42
C ASN A 282 -18.63 19.34 -1.33
N SER A 283 -17.93 20.42 -1.69
CA SER A 283 -18.50 21.77 -1.77
C SER A 283 -19.62 21.86 -2.82
N MET A 284 -19.43 21.25 -4.00
CA MET A 284 -20.44 21.21 -5.07
C MET A 284 -21.70 20.43 -4.66
N LYS A 285 -21.55 19.31 -3.96
CA LYS A 285 -22.71 18.54 -3.46
C LYS A 285 -23.54 19.33 -2.45
N ASN A 286 -22.89 20.06 -1.54
CA ASN A 286 -23.59 20.87 -0.55
C ASN A 286 -24.33 22.09 -1.12
N GLN A 287 -23.98 22.55 -2.33
CA GLN A 287 -24.74 23.58 -3.05
C GLN A 287 -25.98 23.02 -3.75
N GLN A 288 -25.91 21.77 -4.22
CA GLN A 288 -27.00 21.10 -4.94
C GLN A 288 -28.17 20.71 -4.01
N TYR A 289 -27.91 20.43 -2.73
CA TYR A 289 -28.96 20.18 -1.73
C TYR A 289 -29.67 21.45 -1.22
N ASN A 290 -29.10 22.64 -1.45
CA ASN A 290 -29.73 23.91 -1.06
C ASN A 290 -30.64 24.49 -2.16
N THR A 291 -30.59 23.97 -3.40
CA THR A 291 -31.43 24.45 -4.51
C THR A 291 -32.72 23.66 -4.70
N ASP A 292 -32.79 22.44 -4.16
CA ASP A 292 -33.95 21.54 -4.33
C ASP A 292 -35.02 21.68 -3.22
N ASP A 293 -34.75 22.49 -2.18
CA ASP A 293 -35.66 22.74 -1.04
C ASP A 293 -36.58 23.98 -1.20
N PHE A 294 -36.65 24.59 -2.40
CA PHE A 294 -37.62 25.64 -2.73
C PHE A 294 -38.45 25.28 -3.97
N ILE A 295 -39.32 24.29 -3.84
CA ILE A 295 -40.59 24.28 -4.58
C ILE A 295 -41.71 24.08 -3.54
N GLU A 296 -42.07 25.17 -2.86
CA GLU A 296 -43.35 25.24 -2.15
C GLU A 296 -44.45 25.65 -3.13
N ILE A 297 -45.41 24.72 -3.28
CA ILE A 297 -46.85 24.86 -3.57
C ILE A 297 -47.26 25.47 -4.92
#